data_AF-S2Y8I0-F1
#
_entry.id   AF-S2Y8I0-F1
#
_cell.length_a   1.000
_cell.length_b   1.000
_cell.length_c   1.000
_cell.angle_alpha   90.00
_cell.angle_beta   90.00
_cell.angle_gamma   90.00
#
_symmetry.space_group_name_H-M   'P 1'
#
loop_
_entity.id
_entity.type
_entity.pdbx_description
1 polymer ?
#
loop_
_entity_poly.entity_id
_entity_poly.type
_entity_poly.pdbx_seq_one_letter_code
_entity_poly.pdbx_strand_id
1 'polypeptide(L)'
;MNDRHCKACGRALPTDADRRKTTCDDACRKRANRVERAAKAAGNVVPLKPSTGAPADSGRTGDLRGVWDALIASVAAQGVLVPGSAGVPVAHPALRFLAQIDAQLLKHEMHPAETGADDLDALIAKALRASDDEGNAA
;
A
#
# COMPACT_ATOMS: atom_id res chain seq x y z
N MET A 1 46.95 -6.42 18.04
CA MET A 1 45.66 -5.70 17.96
C MET A 1 44.94 -6.20 16.71
N ASN A 2 43.62 -6.38 16.77
CA ASN A 2 42.84 -6.90 15.64
C ASN A 2 42.31 -5.70 14.84
N ASP A 3 42.94 -5.37 13.72
CA ASP A 3 42.63 -4.17 12.92
C ASP A 3 41.39 -4.34 12.03
N ARG A 4 40.68 -5.47 12.17
CA ARG A 4 39.51 -5.79 11.36
C ARG A 4 38.25 -5.21 11.98
N HIS A 5 37.53 -4.43 11.19
CA HIS A 5 36.31 -3.75 11.61
C HIS A 5 35.09 -4.32 10.88
N CYS A 6 33.95 -4.31 11.58
CA CYS A 6 32.66 -4.72 11.09
C CYS A 6 32.25 -3.81 9.93
N LYS A 7 31.97 -4.40 8.76
CA LYS A 7 31.57 -3.64 7.56
C LYS A 7 30.25 -2.88 7.74
N ALA A 8 29.39 -3.35 8.64
CA ALA A 8 28.05 -2.79 8.86
C ALA A 8 27.99 -1.66 9.90
N CYS A 9 28.90 -1.63 10.89
CA CYS A 9 28.84 -0.66 11.99
C CYS A 9 30.19 -0.06 12.40
N GLY A 10 31.29 -0.43 11.74
CA GLY A 10 32.62 0.10 12.02
C GLY A 10 33.24 -0.34 13.34
N ARG A 11 32.57 -1.15 14.17
CA ARG A 11 33.15 -1.69 15.42
C ARG A 11 34.20 -2.75 15.13
N ALA A 12 35.22 -2.86 16.00
CA ALA A 12 36.20 -3.94 15.91
C ALA A 12 35.51 -5.33 15.93
N LEU A 13 36.00 -6.23 15.09
CA LEU A 13 35.58 -7.63 15.11
C LEU A 13 36.20 -8.35 16.32
N PRO A 14 35.52 -9.38 16.86
CA PRO A 14 36.10 -10.22 17.90
C PRO A 14 37.48 -10.74 17.49
N THR A 15 38.43 -10.76 18.44
CA THR A 15 39.82 -11.20 18.22
C THR A 15 39.94 -12.63 17.71
N ASP A 16 38.97 -13.48 18.06
CA ASP A 16 38.82 -14.88 17.69
C ASP A 16 37.91 -15.10 16.46
N ALA A 17 37.41 -14.02 15.85
CA ALA A 17 36.52 -14.14 14.70
C ALA A 17 37.22 -14.79 13.50
N ASP A 18 36.53 -15.73 12.83
CA ASP A 18 36.98 -16.29 11.56
C ASP A 18 37.30 -15.17 10.53
N ARG A 19 38.26 -15.42 9.64
CA ARG A 19 38.62 -14.52 8.54
C ARG A 19 37.42 -14.15 7.66
N ARG A 20 36.44 -15.04 7.56
CA ARG A 20 35.21 -14.82 6.78
C ARG A 20 34.15 -13.98 7.49
N LYS A 21 34.28 -13.73 8.80
CA LYS A 21 33.28 -12.96 9.57
C LYS A 21 33.39 -11.48 9.21
N THR A 22 32.31 -10.93 8.66
CA THR A 22 32.22 -9.53 8.20
C THR A 22 31.43 -8.61 9.14
N THR A 23 30.71 -9.20 10.10
CA THR A 23 29.85 -8.51 11.07
C THR A 23 30.27 -8.83 12.50
N CYS A 24 30.23 -7.85 13.41
CA CYS A 24 30.67 -8.02 14.79
C CYS A 24 29.80 -9.05 15.55
N ASP A 25 28.49 -9.00 15.35
CA ASP A 25 27.51 -9.87 16.00
C ASP A 25 26.29 -10.13 15.10
N ASP A 26 25.40 -11.00 15.59
CA ASP A 26 24.19 -11.41 14.89
C ASP A 26 23.14 -10.30 14.75
N ALA A 27 23.06 -9.40 15.72
CA ALA A 27 22.14 -8.27 15.67
C ALA A 27 22.53 -7.29 14.56
N CYS A 28 23.83 -7.00 14.45
CA CYS A 28 24.45 -6.17 13.44
C CYS A 28 24.27 -6.78 12.05
N ARG A 29 24.50 -8.10 11.91
CA ARG A 29 24.21 -8.84 10.68
C ARG A 29 22.75 -8.72 10.25
N LYS A 30 21.81 -8.94 11.17
CA LYS A 30 20.37 -8.81 10.90
C LYS A 30 19.98 -7.37 10.56
N ARG A 31 20.62 -6.36 11.15
CA ARG A 31 20.38 -4.95 10.85
C ARG A 31 20.89 -4.58 9.46
N ALA A 32 22.11 -4.98 9.10
CA ALA A 32 22.70 -4.76 7.78
C ALA A 32 21.83 -5.37 6.68
N ASN A 33 21.42 -6.64 6.83
CA ASN A 33 20.53 -7.31 5.88
C ASN A 33 19.17 -6.61 5.74
N ARG A 34 18.63 -6.04 6.83
CA ARG A 34 17.39 -5.25 6.78
C ARG A 34 17.58 -3.95 6.01
N VAL A 35 18.70 -3.25 6.21
CA VAL A 35 19.02 -2.02 5.47
C VAL A 35 19.23 -2.30 3.99
N GLU A 36 19.95 -3.35 3.62
CA GLU A 36 20.12 -3.75 2.21
C GLU A 36 18.79 -4.12 1.55
N ARG A 37 17.93 -4.87 2.25
CA ARG A 37 16.57 -5.19 1.76
C ARG A 37 15.70 -3.94 1.64
N ALA A 38 15.79 -3.02 2.60
CA ALA A 38 15.07 -1.75 2.55
C ALA A 38 15.58 -0.86 1.40
N ALA A 39 16.89 -0.81 1.14
CA ALA A 39 17.46 -0.08 0.02
C ALA A 39 17.03 -0.67 -1.34
N LYS A 40 16.92 -2.00 -1.45
CA LYS A 40 16.33 -2.66 -2.63
C LYS A 40 14.83 -2.35 -2.77
N ALA A 41 14.12 -2.21 -1.67
CA ALA A 41 12.71 -1.84 -1.65
C ALA A 41 12.46 -0.32 -1.80
N ALA A 42 13.50 0.52 -1.61
CA ALA A 42 13.38 1.98 -1.66
C ALA A 42 12.98 2.50 -3.04
N GLY A 43 13.22 1.72 -4.11
CA GLY A 43 12.69 1.99 -5.44
C GLY A 43 11.15 1.91 -5.55
N ASN A 44 10.47 1.37 -4.53
CA ASN A 44 9.01 1.22 -4.46
C ASN A 44 8.37 2.08 -3.35
N VAL A 45 9.09 3.09 -2.82
CA VAL A 45 8.49 4.02 -1.85
C VAL A 45 7.57 4.98 -2.60
N VAL A 46 6.26 4.76 -2.48
CA VAL A 46 5.25 5.69 -3.00
C VAL A 46 5.11 6.84 -1.99
N PRO A 47 5.54 8.07 -2.33
CA PRO A 47 5.37 9.21 -1.44
C PRO A 47 3.89 9.60 -1.38
N LEU A 48 3.29 9.51 -0.19
CA LEU A 48 1.94 10.03 0.05
C LEU A 48 1.99 11.55 0.19
N LYS A 49 1.23 12.28 -0.63
CA LYS A 49 1.12 13.74 -0.47
C LYS A 49 0.39 14.05 0.86
N PRO A 50 0.89 15.02 1.64
CA PRO A 50 0.21 15.46 2.85
C PRO A 50 -1.16 16.04 2.48
N SER A 51 -2.18 15.71 3.28
CA SER A 51 -3.56 16.17 3.11
C SER A 51 -3.68 17.66 3.45
N THR A 52 -3.25 18.54 2.55
CA THR A 52 -3.41 19.99 2.68
C THR A 52 -4.82 20.40 2.30
N GLY A 53 -5.76 20.27 3.24
CA GLY A 53 -7.08 20.95 3.39
C GLY A 53 -7.87 21.58 2.23
N ALA A 54 -7.58 21.29 0.95
CA ALA A 54 -8.24 21.86 -0.22
C ALA A 54 -9.14 20.80 -0.87
N PRO A 55 -10.34 21.17 -1.37
CA PRO A 55 -11.26 20.23 -1.98
C PRO A 55 -10.77 19.89 -3.40
N ALA A 56 -10.50 18.61 -3.64
CA ALA A 56 -10.78 17.89 -4.90
C ALA A 56 -10.15 16.48 -4.81
N ASP A 57 -11.03 15.50 -4.65
CA ASP A 57 -10.79 14.06 -4.47
C ASP A 57 -9.97 13.35 -5.57
N SER A 58 -9.54 14.00 -6.64
CA SER A 58 -8.84 13.34 -7.74
C SER A 58 -7.38 13.00 -7.43
N GLY A 59 -6.65 13.89 -6.75
CA GLY A 59 -5.24 13.66 -6.42
C GLY A 59 -5.03 12.57 -5.36
N ARG A 60 -5.90 12.56 -4.35
CA ARG A 60 -5.82 11.60 -3.22
C ARG A 60 -6.23 10.20 -3.65
N THR A 61 -7.23 10.07 -4.51
CA THR A 61 -7.65 8.78 -5.07
C THR A 61 -6.55 8.19 -5.96
N GLY A 62 -5.88 9.03 -6.78
CA GLY A 62 -4.71 8.61 -7.55
C GLY A 62 -3.56 8.11 -6.68
N ASP A 63 -3.24 8.83 -5.59
CA ASP A 63 -2.21 8.41 -4.64
C ASP A 63 -2.58 7.09 -3.93
N LEU A 64 -3.84 6.94 -3.49
CA LEU A 64 -4.33 5.69 -2.89
C LEU A 64 -4.27 4.51 -3.87
N ARG A 65 -4.59 4.74 -5.15
CA ARG A 65 -4.51 3.71 -6.19
C ARG A 65 -3.07 3.31 -6.46
N GLY A 66 -2.14 4.27 -6.50
CA GLY A 66 -0.71 3.97 -6.58
C GLY A 66 -0.20 3.12 -5.42
N VAL A 67 -0.66 3.39 -4.18
CA VAL A 67 -0.32 2.55 -3.02
C VAL A 67 -0.94 1.16 -3.14
N TRP A 68 -2.20 1.06 -3.56
CA TRP A 68 -2.87 -0.22 -3.80
C TRP A 68 -2.10 -1.08 -4.79
N ASP A 69 -1.78 -0.54 -5.96
CA ASP A 69 -1.06 -1.26 -7.02
C ASP A 69 0.32 -1.72 -6.54
N ALA A 70 1.03 -0.88 -5.78
CA ALA A 70 2.32 -1.25 -5.20
C ALA A 70 2.23 -2.40 -4.19
N LEU A 71 1.18 -2.42 -3.35
CA LEU A 71 0.96 -3.50 -2.38
C LEU A 71 0.58 -4.80 -3.08
N ILE A 72 -0.30 -4.74 -4.08
CA ILE A 72 -0.67 -5.91 -4.89
C ILE A 72 0.55 -6.45 -5.65
N ALA A 73 1.34 -5.59 -6.28
CA ALA A 73 2.58 -5.99 -6.96
C ALA A 73 3.58 -6.64 -6.00
N SER A 74 3.71 -6.13 -4.77
CA SER A 74 4.55 -6.75 -3.74
C SER A 74 4.06 -8.15 -3.38
N VAL A 75 2.75 -8.33 -3.16
CA VAL A 75 2.18 -9.64 -2.84
C VAL A 75 2.32 -10.61 -4.01
N ALA A 76 2.12 -10.15 -5.24
CA ALA A 76 2.29 -10.96 -6.44
C ALA A 76 3.74 -11.43 -6.63
N ALA A 77 4.71 -10.56 -6.35
CA ALA A 77 6.14 -10.87 -6.48
C ALA A 77 6.66 -11.79 -5.36
N GLN A 78 6.17 -11.62 -4.13
CA GLN A 78 6.69 -12.33 -2.95
C GLN A 78 5.85 -13.54 -2.54
N GLY A 79 4.59 -13.60 -2.99
CA GLY A 79 3.61 -14.59 -2.56
C GLY A 79 2.86 -14.18 -1.29
N VAL A 80 1.73 -14.84 -1.05
CA VAL A 80 0.86 -14.61 0.12
C VAL A 80 1.53 -15.05 1.44
N LEU A 81 2.42 -16.03 1.35
CA LEU A 81 3.26 -16.51 2.45
C LEU A 81 4.71 -16.16 2.18
N VAL A 82 5.34 -15.48 3.14
CA VAL A 82 6.76 -15.09 3.07
C VAL A 82 7.55 -15.72 4.21
N PRO A 83 8.87 -15.95 4.03
CA PRO A 83 9.71 -16.45 5.11
C PRO A 83 9.75 -15.47 6.29
N GLY A 84 9.24 -15.89 7.44
CA GLY A 84 9.33 -15.15 8.69
C GLY A 84 10.76 -15.11 9.25
N SER A 85 11.01 -14.31 10.28
CA SER A 85 12.34 -14.18 10.89
C SER A 85 12.88 -15.47 11.52
N ALA A 86 11.99 -16.40 11.85
CA ALA A 86 12.32 -17.74 12.34
C ALA A 86 12.39 -18.79 11.23
N GLY A 87 12.27 -18.41 9.96
CA GLY A 87 12.23 -19.33 8.81
C GLY A 87 10.86 -20.00 8.57
N VAL A 88 9.92 -19.83 9.49
CA VAL A 88 8.54 -20.33 9.36
C VAL A 88 7.76 -19.43 8.39
N PRO A 89 6.95 -19.99 7.47
CA PRO A 89 6.06 -19.20 6.61
C PRO A 89 5.10 -18.35 7.45
N VAL A 90 5.01 -17.06 7.14
CA VAL A 90 4.07 -16.12 7.75
C VAL A 90 3.30 -15.37 6.68
N ALA A 91 2.13 -14.83 7.03
CA ALA A 91 1.35 -14.00 6.13
C ALA A 91 2.14 -12.78 5.66
N HIS A 92 2.02 -12.44 4.38
CA HIS A 92 2.68 -11.28 3.80
C HIS A 92 2.26 -9.98 4.52
N PRO A 93 3.19 -9.16 5.04
CA PRO A 93 2.88 -8.00 5.87
C PRO A 93 1.97 -6.94 5.22
N ALA A 94 1.94 -6.86 3.89
CA ALA A 94 1.05 -5.98 3.14
C ALA A 94 -0.43 -6.34 3.29
N LEU A 95 -0.76 -7.62 3.52
CA LEU A 95 -2.15 -8.10 3.55
C LEU A 95 -2.99 -7.40 4.62
N ARG A 96 -2.36 -6.98 5.73
CA ARG A 96 -3.05 -6.26 6.82
C ARG A 96 -3.61 -4.89 6.40
N PHE A 97 -3.13 -4.32 5.30
CA PHE A 97 -3.50 -3.00 4.83
C PHE A 97 -4.47 -3.02 3.64
N LEU A 98 -4.56 -4.14 2.93
CA LEU A 98 -5.37 -4.23 1.71
C LEU A 98 -6.83 -3.88 1.99
N ALA A 99 -7.47 -4.51 2.97
CA ALA A 99 -8.87 -4.23 3.30
C ALA A 99 -9.13 -2.76 3.67
N GLN A 100 -8.18 -2.10 4.34
CA GLN A 100 -8.33 -0.69 4.71
C GLN A 100 -8.20 0.22 3.50
N ILE A 101 -7.27 -0.06 2.59
CA ILE A 101 -7.06 0.75 1.38
C ILE A 101 -8.20 0.54 0.39
N ASP A 102 -8.63 -0.70 0.20
CA ASP A 102 -9.80 -1.05 -0.62
C ASP A 102 -11.05 -0.30 -0.15
N ALA A 103 -11.32 -0.30 1.16
CA ALA A 103 -12.45 0.45 1.73
C ALA A 103 -12.33 1.98 1.56
N GLN A 104 -11.13 2.54 1.46
CA GLN A 104 -10.93 3.97 1.19
C GLN A 104 -11.10 4.28 -0.31
N LEU A 105 -10.54 3.43 -1.18
CA LEU A 105 -10.75 3.53 -2.62
C LEU A 105 -12.24 3.44 -2.96
N LEU A 106 -12.95 2.45 -2.39
CA LEU A 106 -14.40 2.30 -2.57
C LEU A 106 -15.17 3.56 -2.14
N LYS A 107 -14.78 4.22 -1.05
CA LYS A 107 -15.42 5.47 -0.60
C LYS A 107 -15.21 6.62 -1.58
N HIS A 108 -14.02 6.74 -2.15
CA HIS A 108 -13.71 7.79 -3.11
C HIS A 108 -14.24 7.49 -4.52
N GLU A 109 -14.34 6.22 -4.89
CA GLU A 109 -14.93 5.76 -6.16
C GLU A 109 -16.46 5.73 -6.14
N MET A 110 -17.06 5.47 -4.97
CA MET A 110 -18.51 5.53 -4.77
C MET A 110 -18.98 6.89 -4.27
N HIS A 111 -18.15 7.93 -4.28
CA HIS A 111 -18.68 9.29 -4.17
C HIS A 111 -19.46 9.59 -5.45
N PRO A 112 -20.80 9.69 -5.39
CA PRO A 112 -21.59 10.06 -6.54
C PRO A 112 -21.40 11.56 -6.71
N ALA A 113 -20.48 11.96 -7.58
CA ALA A 113 -20.80 13.11 -8.40
C ALA A 113 -21.97 12.64 -9.28
N GLU A 114 -23.13 13.28 -9.14
CA GLU A 114 -24.28 13.17 -10.05
C GLU A 114 -25.28 12.01 -9.84
N THR A 115 -25.73 11.79 -8.61
CA THR A 115 -27.17 11.55 -8.43
C THR A 115 -27.71 12.70 -7.59
N GLY A 116 -27.89 13.84 -8.27
CA GLY A 116 -28.69 14.92 -7.71
C GLY A 116 -30.03 14.34 -7.28
N ALA A 117 -30.48 14.68 -6.07
CA ALA A 117 -31.85 14.38 -5.65
C ALA A 117 -32.89 14.88 -6.68
N ASP A 118 -32.50 15.86 -7.50
CA ASP A 118 -33.27 16.39 -8.63
C ASP A 118 -33.52 15.39 -9.78
N ASP A 119 -32.68 14.36 -9.95
CA ASP A 119 -32.77 13.44 -11.09
C ASP A 119 -33.72 12.27 -10.83
N LEU A 120 -33.88 11.86 -9.56
CA LEU A 120 -34.88 10.87 -9.18
C LEU A 120 -36.29 11.46 -9.28
N ASP A 121 -36.47 12.71 -8.82
CA ASP A 121 -37.74 13.44 -8.99
C ASP A 121 -38.02 13.74 -10.46
N ALA A 122 -37.00 14.04 -11.28
CA ALA A 122 -37.15 14.20 -12.72
C ALA A 122 -37.50 12.88 -13.43
N LEU A 123 -36.90 11.75 -13.02
CA LEU A 123 -37.21 10.41 -13.52
C LEU A 123 -38.62 9.97 -13.13
N ILE A 124 -39.06 10.25 -11.90
CA ILE A 124 -40.42 9.98 -11.42
C ILE A 124 -41.42 10.86 -12.16
N ALA A 125 -41.15 12.15 -12.33
CA ALA A 125 -42.00 13.07 -13.09
C ALA A 125 -42.11 12.69 -14.57
N LYS A 126 -41.03 12.18 -15.18
CA LYS A 126 -41.03 11.68 -16.56
C LYS A 126 -41.81 10.37 -16.70
N ALA A 127 -41.70 9.47 -15.72
CA ALA A 127 -42.47 8.22 -15.70
C ALA A 127 -43.97 8.47 -15.51
N LEU A 128 -44.36 9.43 -14.67
CA LEU A 128 -45.75 9.84 -14.46
C LEU A 128 -46.35 10.50 -15.71
N ARG A 129 -45.60 11.39 -16.38
CA ARG A 129 -46.06 11.99 -17.66
C ARG A 129 -46.23 10.99 -18.79
N ALA A 130 -45.37 9.98 -18.86
CA ALA A 130 -45.49 8.92 -19.86
C ALA A 130 -46.72 8.02 -19.63
N SER A 131 -47.18 7.89 -18.38
CA SER A 131 -48.38 7.11 -18.05
C SER A 131 -49.68 7.89 -18.28
N ASP A 132 -49.64 9.23 -18.24
CA ASP A 132 -50.79 10.08 -18.57
C ASP A 132 -51.05 10.16 -20.09
N ASP A 133 -50.03 10.10 -20.95
CA ASP A 133 -50.18 10.12 -22.41
C ASP A 133 -50.75 8.80 -23.00
N GLU A 134 -50.55 7.66 -22.34
CA GLU A 134 -51.19 6.38 -22.72
C GLU A 134 -52.68 6.33 -22.35
N GLY A 135 -53.14 7.22 -21.47
CA GLY A 135 -54.54 7.32 -21.05
C GLY A 135 -55.43 8.22 -21.94
N ASN A 136 -54.85 9.00 -22.85
CA ASN A 136 -55.56 10.00 -23.67
C ASN A 136 -55.61 9.64 -25.17
N ALA A 137 -55.20 8.42 -25.53
CA ALA A 137 -55.26 7.86 -26.88
C ALA A 137 -56.29 6.71 -27.00
N ALA A 138 -57.42 6.82 -26.29
CA ALA A 138 -58.58 5.93 -26.42
C ALA A 138 -59.88 6.72 -26.58
#